data_AF-A0A519CWH5-F1
#
_entry.id   AF-A0A519CWH5-F1
#
_cell.length_a   1.000
_cell.length_b   1.000
_cell.length_c   1.000
_cell.angle_alpha   90.00
_cell.angle_beta   90.00
_cell.angle_gamma   90.00
#
_symmetry.space_group_name_H-M   'P 1'
#
loop_
_entity.id
_entity.type
_entity.pdbx_description
1 polymer ?
#
loop_
_entity_poly.entity_id
_entity_poly.type
_entity_poly.pdbx_seq_one_letter_code
_entity_poly.pdbx_strand_id
1 'polypeptide(L)'
;MTDAPAEVFVPSVEQSDGSIVGLGVFSSEPIAMRVLKDFLKRTEQMDLIAAALTKWEIDLIGHEGSTIILRMSNRICPVCQRKTFWFDLNNFNAHCEGNMCGAWIEDNIHDEEIIDCGWPPTRYLHQSRSIKDAIAELKKIGAKLHAAGQRVSELSDEAYAEAFEYEAPKDRKERLMRQFGESGESSLLGEGDEDTPTAEDTPVIEDTPVIEDTPVIEDTPVI
;
A
#
# COMPACT_ATOMS: atom_id res chain seq x y z
N MET A 1 -13.32 -30.01 18.92
CA MET A 1 -12.42 -29.04 18.27
C MET A 1 -12.85 -29.02 16.83
N THR A 2 -13.59 -28.00 16.41
CA THR A 2 -13.87 -27.75 15.01
C THR A 2 -12.53 -27.38 14.38
N ASP A 3 -12.08 -28.18 13.41
CA ASP A 3 -10.89 -27.86 12.62
C ASP A 3 -11.17 -26.54 11.91
N ALA A 4 -10.21 -25.61 11.91
CA ALA A 4 -10.37 -24.37 11.18
C ALA A 4 -10.55 -24.70 9.68
N PRO A 5 -11.40 -23.96 8.93
CA PRO A 5 -11.56 -24.21 7.51
C PRO A 5 -10.20 -24.11 6.81
N ALA A 6 -9.91 -25.08 5.94
CA ALA A 6 -8.67 -25.07 5.19
C ALA A 6 -8.68 -23.87 4.22
N GLU A 7 -7.59 -23.13 4.15
CA GLU A 7 -7.49 -21.94 3.30
C GLU A 7 -6.37 -22.06 2.26
N VAL A 8 -6.55 -21.36 1.14
CA VAL A 8 -5.55 -21.23 0.08
C VAL A 8 -5.38 -19.79 -0.36
N PHE A 9 -4.21 -19.49 -0.89
CA PHE A 9 -3.80 -18.17 -1.33
C PHE A 9 -3.51 -18.20 -2.83
N VAL A 10 -4.20 -17.33 -3.56
CA VAL A 10 -4.21 -17.32 -5.03
C VAL A 10 -3.70 -15.95 -5.51
N PRO A 11 -2.41 -15.84 -5.84
CA PRO A 11 -1.87 -14.66 -6.50
C PRO A 11 -2.30 -14.64 -7.97
N SER A 12 -2.66 -13.46 -8.46
CA SER A 12 -3.09 -13.25 -9.84
C SER A 12 -2.67 -11.88 -10.36
N VAL A 13 -2.64 -11.75 -11.69
CA VAL A 13 -2.42 -10.48 -12.39
C VAL A 13 -3.49 -10.27 -13.45
N GLU A 14 -3.81 -9.00 -13.71
CA GLU A 14 -4.79 -8.56 -14.69
C GLU A 14 -4.08 -7.82 -15.82
N GLN A 15 -4.38 -8.20 -17.07
CA GLN A 15 -3.88 -7.55 -18.28
C GLN A 15 -4.85 -6.46 -18.76
N SER A 16 -4.38 -5.56 -19.62
CA SER A 16 -5.18 -4.46 -20.18
C SER A 16 -6.42 -4.92 -20.99
N ASP A 17 -6.41 -6.14 -21.51
CA ASP A 17 -7.53 -6.77 -22.21
C ASP A 17 -8.59 -7.37 -21.24
N GLY A 18 -8.38 -7.22 -19.93
CA GLY A 18 -9.24 -7.75 -18.87
C GLY A 18 -8.99 -9.23 -18.54
N SER A 19 -8.02 -9.88 -19.19
CA SER A 19 -7.68 -11.26 -18.86
C SER A 19 -6.97 -11.35 -17.50
N ILE A 20 -7.37 -12.36 -16.72
CA ILE A 20 -6.77 -12.65 -15.41
C ILE A 20 -5.91 -13.91 -15.53
N VAL A 21 -4.65 -13.78 -15.11
CA VAL A 21 -3.69 -14.89 -15.06
C VAL A 21 -3.43 -15.26 -13.60
N GLY A 22 -3.85 -16.46 -13.22
CA GLY A 22 -3.50 -17.03 -11.92
C GLY A 22 -2.03 -17.48 -11.91
N LEU A 23 -1.29 -17.13 -10.85
CA LEU A 23 0.12 -17.46 -10.68
C LEU A 23 0.35 -18.72 -9.84
N GLY A 24 -0.73 -19.38 -9.42
CA GLY A 24 -0.73 -20.62 -8.65
C GLY A 24 -1.75 -20.60 -7.51
N VAL A 25 -1.78 -21.71 -6.77
CA VAL A 25 -2.60 -21.87 -5.56
C VAL A 25 -1.67 -22.40 -4.48
N PHE A 26 -1.61 -21.72 -3.33
CA PHE A 26 -0.64 -22.01 -2.27
C PHE A 26 -1.34 -22.17 -0.93
N SER A 27 -0.83 -23.03 -0.06
CA SER A 27 -1.33 -23.19 1.32
C SER A 27 -0.72 -22.19 2.32
N SER A 28 0.07 -21.23 1.84
CA SER A 28 0.84 -20.30 2.69
C SER A 28 0.89 -18.91 2.06
N GLU A 29 0.39 -17.91 2.79
CA GLU A 29 0.38 -16.51 2.35
C GLU A 29 1.79 -15.99 2.03
N PRO A 30 2.83 -16.18 2.88
CA PRO A 30 4.18 -15.70 2.57
C PRO A 30 4.77 -16.28 1.28
N ILE A 31 4.43 -17.54 0.95
CA ILE A 31 4.88 -18.17 -0.30
C ILE A 31 4.16 -17.55 -1.49
N ALA A 32 2.83 -17.43 -1.42
CA ALA A 32 2.03 -16.80 -2.47
C ALA A 32 2.48 -15.35 -2.74
N MET A 33 2.73 -14.58 -1.67
CA MET A 33 3.23 -13.21 -1.74
C MET A 33 4.61 -13.14 -2.40
N ARG A 34 5.51 -14.06 -2.06
CA ARG A 34 6.84 -14.14 -2.70
C ARG A 34 6.73 -14.44 -4.19
N VAL A 35 5.88 -15.40 -4.58
CA VAL A 35 5.62 -15.73 -5.98
C VAL A 35 5.09 -14.50 -6.73
N LEU A 36 4.13 -13.78 -6.14
CA LEU A 36 3.61 -12.56 -6.73
C LEU A 36 4.72 -11.52 -6.94
N LYS A 37 5.47 -11.16 -5.89
CA LYS A 37 6.55 -10.16 -5.97
C LYS A 37 7.64 -10.56 -6.96
N ASP A 38 8.05 -11.82 -6.98
CA ASP A 38 9.07 -12.30 -7.92
C ASP A 38 8.57 -12.32 -9.37
N PHE A 39 7.28 -12.57 -9.58
CA PHE A 39 6.65 -12.40 -10.87
C PHE A 39 6.70 -10.94 -11.30
N LEU A 40 6.25 -10.00 -10.46
CA LEU A 40 6.17 -8.56 -10.77
C LEU A 40 7.51 -7.94 -11.24
N LYS A 41 8.64 -8.41 -10.71
CA LYS A 41 10.00 -8.00 -11.15
C LYS A 41 10.32 -8.27 -12.62
N ARG A 42 9.55 -9.13 -13.29
CA ARG A 42 9.76 -9.55 -14.69
C ARG A 42 8.73 -8.97 -15.65
N THR A 43 7.84 -8.11 -15.16
CA THR A 43 6.63 -7.69 -15.88
C THR A 43 6.79 -6.41 -16.69
N GLU A 44 7.99 -5.83 -16.74
CA GLU A 44 8.29 -4.59 -17.47
C GLU A 44 7.87 -4.63 -18.96
N GLN A 45 7.87 -5.82 -19.57
CA GLN A 45 7.46 -6.04 -20.97
C GLN A 45 6.01 -6.55 -21.11
N MET A 46 5.28 -6.69 -20.01
CA MET A 46 3.91 -7.19 -20.00
C MET A 46 2.94 -6.03 -19.83
N ASP A 47 1.76 -6.12 -20.44
CA ASP A 47 0.73 -5.09 -20.31
C ASP A 47 -0.19 -5.33 -19.10
N LEU A 48 0.43 -5.42 -17.91
CA LEU A 48 -0.30 -5.64 -16.66
C LEU A 48 -0.84 -4.32 -16.11
N ILE A 49 -2.09 -4.34 -15.66
CA ILE A 49 -2.76 -3.18 -15.05
C ILE A 49 -3.02 -3.35 -13.56
N ALA A 50 -3.17 -4.59 -13.08
CA ALA A 50 -3.38 -4.89 -11.66
C ALA A 50 -2.77 -6.23 -11.25
N ALA A 51 -2.59 -6.38 -9.94
CA ALA A 51 -2.13 -7.59 -9.29
C ALA A 51 -2.93 -7.78 -8.00
N ALA A 52 -3.26 -9.02 -7.67
CA ALA A 52 -4.02 -9.33 -6.47
C ALA A 52 -3.48 -10.58 -5.76
N LEU A 53 -3.61 -10.59 -4.44
CA LEU A 53 -3.50 -11.80 -3.63
C LEU A 53 -4.84 -12.03 -2.96
N THR A 54 -5.49 -13.14 -3.28
CA THR A 54 -6.81 -13.48 -2.73
C THR A 54 -6.71 -14.73 -1.87
N LYS A 55 -7.26 -14.67 -0.67
CA LYS A 55 -7.47 -15.81 0.22
C LYS A 55 -8.80 -16.48 -0.13
N TRP A 56 -8.81 -17.80 -0.21
CA TRP A 56 -10.01 -18.59 -0.43
C TRP A 56 -10.17 -19.61 0.70
N GLU A 57 -11.37 -19.69 1.24
CA GLU A 57 -11.77 -20.75 2.16
C GLU A 57 -12.25 -21.96 1.34
N ILE A 58 -11.65 -23.12 1.61
CA ILE A 58 -12.01 -24.37 0.95
C ILE A 58 -13.40 -24.81 1.42
N ASP A 59 -14.16 -25.37 0.48
CA ASP A 59 -15.54 -25.85 0.68
C ASP A 59 -16.58 -24.77 1.01
N LEU A 60 -16.24 -23.48 0.84
CA LEU A 60 -17.19 -22.37 0.92
C LEU A 60 -17.57 -21.89 -0.49
N ILE A 61 -18.87 -21.85 -0.78
CA ILE A 61 -19.40 -21.46 -2.09
C ILE A 61 -19.84 -20.00 -2.04
N GLY A 62 -19.44 -19.21 -3.04
CA GLY A 62 -19.86 -17.82 -3.22
C GLY A 62 -18.76 -16.81 -2.89
N HIS A 63 -19.08 -15.52 -3.02
CA HIS A 63 -18.12 -14.43 -2.80
C HIS A 63 -17.64 -14.34 -1.35
N GLU A 64 -18.43 -14.84 -0.40
CA GLU A 64 -18.09 -14.87 1.03
C GLU A 64 -16.90 -15.79 1.32
N GLY A 65 -16.59 -16.74 0.42
CA GLY A 65 -15.47 -17.66 0.57
C GLY A 65 -14.15 -17.07 0.12
N SER A 66 -14.12 -15.82 -0.35
CA SER A 66 -12.91 -15.18 -0.85
C SER A 66 -12.70 -13.79 -0.26
N THR A 67 -11.47 -13.53 0.19
CA THR A 67 -11.05 -12.23 0.72
C THR A 67 -9.83 -11.74 -0.04
N ILE A 68 -9.90 -10.53 -0.59
CA ILE A 68 -8.74 -9.89 -1.22
C ILE A 68 -7.82 -9.39 -0.09
N ILE A 69 -6.65 -10.00 0.03
CA ILE A 69 -5.62 -9.59 1.00
C ILE A 69 -4.92 -8.32 0.51
N LEU A 70 -4.58 -8.31 -0.78
CA LEU A 70 -3.83 -7.25 -1.42
C LEU A 70 -4.38 -7.02 -2.82
N ARG A 71 -4.55 -5.75 -3.19
CA ARG A 71 -4.75 -5.36 -4.59
C ARG A 71 -3.83 -4.19 -4.92
N MET A 72 -3.03 -4.37 -5.95
CA MET A 72 -2.11 -3.38 -6.46
C MET A 72 -2.52 -2.95 -7.86
N SER A 73 -2.35 -1.67 -8.17
CA SER A 73 -2.45 -1.14 -9.53
C SER A 73 -1.06 -0.88 -10.10
N ASN A 74 -0.83 -1.24 -11.36
CA ASN A 74 0.42 -0.92 -12.04
C ASN A 74 0.33 0.47 -12.64
N ARG A 75 1.28 1.33 -12.29
CA ARG A 75 1.38 2.70 -12.76
C ARG A 75 2.74 2.95 -13.39
N ILE A 76 2.84 4.09 -14.07
CA ILE A 76 4.13 4.54 -14.56
C ILE A 76 4.97 5.02 -13.38
N CYS A 77 6.22 4.60 -13.29
CA CYS A 77 7.13 5.02 -12.25
C CYS A 77 7.52 6.50 -12.43
N PRO A 78 7.43 7.35 -11.38
CA PRO A 78 7.81 8.75 -11.47
C PRO A 78 9.31 8.98 -11.69
N VAL A 79 10.14 7.97 -11.42
CA VAL A 79 11.61 8.06 -11.54
C VAL A 79 12.12 7.49 -12.86
N CYS A 80 11.79 6.23 -13.18
CA CYS A 80 12.29 5.57 -14.40
C CYS A 80 11.32 5.61 -15.58
N GLN A 81 10.11 6.14 -15.39
CA GLN A 81 9.06 6.29 -16.40
C GLN A 81 8.61 4.99 -17.09
N ARG A 82 8.87 3.83 -16.49
CA ARG A 82 8.37 2.53 -16.95
C ARG A 82 7.10 2.13 -16.21
N LYS A 83 6.25 1.31 -16.83
CA LYS A 83 5.01 0.77 -16.24
C LYS A 83 5.33 -0.37 -15.25
N THR A 84 6.02 -0.02 -14.18
CA THR A 84 6.57 -0.96 -13.18
C THR A 84 6.36 -0.47 -11.74
N PHE A 85 5.52 0.55 -11.54
CA PHE A 85 5.29 1.17 -10.24
C PHE A 85 4.01 0.62 -9.66
N TRP A 86 4.15 -0.38 -8.79
CA TRP A 86 3.04 -1.10 -8.20
C TRP A 86 2.56 -0.38 -6.97
N PHE A 87 1.32 0.07 -7.01
CA PHE A 87 0.68 0.88 -6.00
C PHE A 87 -0.38 0.05 -5.28
N ASP A 88 -0.15 -0.28 -4.01
CA ASP A 88 -1.12 -0.94 -3.14
C ASP A 88 -2.26 0.04 -2.84
N LEU A 89 -3.48 -0.33 -3.27
CA LEU A 89 -4.65 0.52 -3.13
C LEU A 89 -5.19 0.54 -1.69
N ASN A 90 -4.83 -0.46 -0.87
CA ASN A 90 -5.33 -0.61 0.48
C ASN A 90 -4.38 0.05 1.48
N ASN A 91 -3.09 -0.23 1.36
CA ASN A 91 -2.07 0.29 2.29
C ASN A 91 -1.35 1.53 1.78
N PHE A 92 -1.71 2.02 0.58
CA PHE A 92 -1.17 3.24 -0.02
C PHE A 92 0.35 3.29 -0.14
N ASN A 93 1.00 2.11 -0.11
CA ASN A 93 2.41 1.96 -0.42
C ASN A 93 2.58 1.82 -1.94
N ALA A 94 3.76 2.20 -2.42
CA ALA A 94 4.12 1.99 -3.80
C ALA A 94 5.58 1.59 -3.92
N HIS A 95 5.86 0.66 -4.82
CA HIS A 95 7.23 0.22 -5.09
C HIS A 95 7.45 0.00 -6.59
N CYS A 96 8.59 0.47 -7.08
CA CYS A 96 9.03 0.23 -8.44
C CYS A 96 9.75 -1.12 -8.54
N GLU A 97 9.12 -2.11 -9.16
CA GLU A 97 9.72 -3.42 -9.42
C GLU A 97 10.59 -3.43 -10.68
N GLY A 98 10.78 -2.28 -11.33
CA GLY A 98 11.61 -2.13 -12.52
C GLY A 98 13.09 -2.30 -12.20
N ASN A 99 13.81 -2.98 -13.09
CA ASN A 99 15.24 -3.28 -12.91
C ASN A 99 16.05 -1.98 -12.65
N MET A 100 16.91 -1.95 -11.63
CA MET A 100 17.76 -0.81 -11.24
C MET A 100 17.03 0.46 -10.74
N CYS A 101 15.70 0.46 -10.58
CA CYS A 101 14.99 1.62 -10.05
C CYS A 101 14.76 1.53 -8.54
N GLY A 102 13.78 0.73 -8.09
CA GLY A 102 13.46 0.58 -6.67
C GLY A 102 12.94 1.85 -5.99
N ALA A 103 12.41 2.83 -6.74
CA ALA A 103 11.73 3.97 -6.15
C ALA A 103 10.52 3.52 -5.34
N TRP A 104 10.25 4.14 -4.20
CA TRP A 104 9.20 3.72 -3.28
C TRP A 104 8.50 4.87 -2.57
N ILE A 105 7.30 4.59 -2.08
CA ILE A 105 6.45 5.44 -1.24
C ILE A 105 5.86 4.56 -0.15
N GLU A 106 5.94 4.96 1.11
CA GLU A 106 5.31 4.25 2.23
C GLU A 106 4.89 5.23 3.34
N ASP A 107 3.91 4.83 4.15
CA ASP A 107 3.57 5.58 5.37
C ASP A 107 4.77 5.54 6.33
N ASN A 108 5.05 6.67 6.99
CA ASN A 108 6.12 6.73 7.97
C ASN A 108 5.79 5.89 9.22
N ILE A 109 6.78 5.18 9.74
CA ILE A 109 6.62 4.26 10.88
C ILE A 109 6.40 4.95 12.24
N HIS A 110 6.60 6.25 12.33
CA HIS A 110 6.53 7.03 13.57
C HIS A 110 5.43 8.11 13.53
N ASP A 111 5.09 8.62 12.35
CA ASP A 111 4.12 9.70 12.18
C ASP A 111 3.18 9.39 11.00
N GLU A 112 1.91 9.11 11.31
CA GLU A 112 0.89 8.74 10.32
C GLU A 112 0.49 9.88 9.38
N GLU A 113 0.89 11.12 9.66
CA GLU A 113 0.71 12.28 8.78
C GLU A 113 1.86 12.43 7.76
N ILE A 114 2.94 11.68 7.94
CA ILE A 114 4.11 11.70 7.07
C ILE A 114 4.12 10.49 6.15
N ILE A 115 4.40 10.77 4.89
CA ILE A 115 4.65 9.78 3.85
C ILE A 115 6.11 9.88 3.47
N ASP A 116 6.84 8.79 3.65
CA ASP A 116 8.23 8.70 3.20
C ASP A 116 8.25 8.29 1.72
N CYS A 117 9.16 8.90 0.96
CA CYS A 117 9.48 8.43 -0.38
C CYS A 117 10.99 8.41 -0.60
N GLY A 118 11.44 7.48 -1.43
CA GLY A 118 12.85 7.25 -1.60
C GLY A 118 13.24 6.69 -2.94
N TRP A 119 14.53 6.86 -3.24
CA TRP A 119 15.17 6.25 -4.39
C TRP A 119 16.57 5.73 -4.00
N PRO A 120 16.70 4.39 -3.81
CA PRO A 120 17.93 3.77 -3.30
C PRO A 120 19.23 4.07 -4.06
N PRO A 121 19.25 4.14 -5.41
CA PRO A 121 20.50 4.35 -6.17
C PRO A 121 21.29 5.60 -5.77
N THR A 122 20.64 6.65 -5.27
CA THR A 122 21.30 7.86 -4.76
C THR A 122 21.13 8.05 -3.26
N ARG A 123 20.61 7.04 -2.55
CA ARG A 123 20.21 7.13 -1.13
C ARG A 123 19.30 8.33 -0.87
N TYR A 124 18.44 8.66 -1.84
CA TYR A 124 17.49 9.75 -1.68
C TYR A 124 16.38 9.29 -0.74
N LEU A 125 16.07 10.12 0.24
CA LEU A 125 14.96 9.97 1.16
C LEU A 125 14.33 11.35 1.35
N HIS A 126 13.00 11.40 1.33
CA HIS A 126 12.24 12.61 1.53
C HIS A 126 10.93 12.31 2.25
N GLN A 127 10.46 13.29 3.02
CA GLN A 127 9.23 13.21 3.79
C GLN A 127 8.21 14.18 3.20
N SER A 128 7.03 13.68 2.90
CA SER A 128 5.92 14.41 2.29
C SER A 128 4.68 14.31 3.17
N ARG A 129 3.74 15.25 3.00
CA ARG A 129 2.44 15.22 3.72
C ARG A 129 1.32 14.56 2.91
N SER A 130 1.59 14.24 1.65
CA SER A 130 0.63 13.61 0.77
C SER A 130 1.33 12.74 -0.26
N ILE A 131 0.60 11.76 -0.80
CA ILE A 131 1.08 10.87 -1.87
C ILE A 131 1.38 11.68 -3.13
N LYS A 132 0.58 12.72 -3.39
CA LYS A 132 0.78 13.65 -4.50
C LYS A 132 2.13 14.37 -4.40
N ASP A 133 2.47 14.85 -3.21
CA ASP A 133 3.76 15.51 -2.98
C ASP A 133 4.92 14.51 -3.10
N ALA A 134 4.77 13.31 -2.52
CA ALA A 134 5.75 12.23 -2.64
C ALA A 134 6.03 11.87 -4.11
N ILE A 135 4.99 11.72 -4.92
CA ILE A 135 5.11 11.49 -6.37
C ILE A 135 5.78 12.68 -7.06
N ALA A 136 5.43 13.92 -6.70
CA ALA A 136 6.03 15.11 -7.28
C ALA A 136 7.54 15.21 -6.99
N GLU A 137 7.97 14.83 -5.78
CA GLU A 137 9.39 14.80 -5.41
C GLU A 137 10.15 13.73 -6.18
N LEU A 138 9.60 12.52 -6.30
CA LEU A 138 10.19 11.47 -7.15
C LEU A 138 10.26 11.90 -8.63
N LYS A 139 9.26 12.64 -9.14
CA LYS A 139 9.28 13.18 -10.52
C LYS A 139 10.43 14.15 -10.74
N LYS A 140 10.81 14.97 -9.74
CA LYS A 140 11.98 15.86 -9.86
C LYS A 140 13.28 15.07 -10.06
N ILE A 141 13.38 13.89 -9.45
CA ILE A 141 14.53 12.99 -9.65
C ILE A 141 14.51 12.43 -11.06
N GLY A 142 13.37 11.87 -11.50
CA GLY A 142 13.20 11.35 -12.85
C GLY A 142 13.58 12.40 -13.91
N ALA A 143 13.05 13.62 -13.79
CA ALA A 143 13.36 14.72 -14.71
C ALA A 143 14.87 15.01 -14.81
N LYS A 144 15.61 14.97 -13.69
CA LYS A 144 17.07 15.15 -13.69
C LYS A 144 17.79 14.01 -14.41
N LEU A 145 17.37 12.76 -14.22
CA LEU A 145 17.95 11.60 -14.91
C LEU A 145 17.73 11.69 -16.43
N HIS A 146 16.51 12.05 -16.84
CA HIS A 146 16.16 12.17 -18.26
C HIS A 146 16.87 13.33 -18.94
N ALA A 147 16.96 14.50 -18.28
CA ALA A 147 17.73 15.63 -18.79
C ALA A 147 19.23 15.30 -18.96
N ALA A 148 19.76 14.39 -18.16
CA ALA A 148 21.13 13.88 -18.26
C ALA A 148 21.30 12.76 -19.33
N GLY A 149 20.26 12.48 -20.13
CA GLY A 149 20.30 11.47 -21.20
C GLY A 149 20.08 10.02 -20.74
N GLN A 150 19.73 9.79 -19.47
CA GLN A 150 19.44 8.46 -18.94
C GLN A 150 17.96 8.10 -19.13
N ARG A 151 17.44 8.25 -20.36
CA ARG A 151 16.08 7.76 -20.69
C ARG A 151 16.05 6.24 -20.63
N VAL A 152 15.20 5.72 -19.75
CA VAL A 152 15.00 4.27 -19.52
C VAL A 152 13.61 3.83 -20.00
N SER A 153 12.72 4.75 -20.37
CA SER A 153 11.40 4.45 -20.91
C SER A 153 11.32 4.76 -22.41
N GLU A 154 10.46 4.03 -23.11
CA GLU A 154 10.07 4.28 -24.51
C GLU A 154 8.82 5.17 -24.63
N LEU A 155 8.23 5.58 -23.50
CA LEU A 155 7.05 6.44 -23.45
C LEU A 155 7.40 7.87 -23.89
N SER A 156 6.58 8.43 -24.78
CA SER A 156 6.64 9.86 -25.12
C SER A 156 6.26 10.72 -23.91
N ASP A 157 6.75 11.96 -23.87
CA ASP A 157 6.44 12.90 -22.78
C ASP A 157 4.92 13.19 -22.68
N GLU A 158 4.19 13.17 -23.80
CA GLU A 158 2.73 13.33 -23.86
C GLU A 158 1.99 12.16 -23.21
N ALA A 159 2.28 10.93 -23.63
CA ALA A 159 1.70 9.71 -23.03
C ALA A 159 2.03 9.58 -21.54
N TYR A 160 3.21 10.04 -21.12
CA TYR A 160 3.58 10.11 -19.72
C TYR A 160 2.70 11.11 -18.94
N ALA A 161 2.40 12.28 -19.51
CA ALA A 161 1.54 13.28 -18.87
C ALA A 161 0.10 12.77 -18.71
N GLU A 162 -0.48 12.18 -19.76
CA GLU A 162 -1.86 11.66 -19.77
C GLU A 162 -2.07 10.54 -18.74
N ALA A 163 -1.12 9.59 -18.65
CA ALA A 163 -1.20 8.47 -17.71
C ALA A 163 -1.23 8.88 -16.22
N PHE A 164 -0.87 10.13 -15.92
CA PHE A 164 -0.85 10.69 -14.57
C PHE A 164 -2.01 11.66 -14.27
N GLU A 165 -3.01 11.83 -15.16
CA GLU A 165 -4.22 12.63 -14.88
C GLU A 165 -5.17 12.00 -13.84
N TYR A 166 -4.80 10.86 -13.25
CA TYR A 166 -5.56 10.23 -12.16
C TYR A 166 -5.44 10.99 -10.83
N GLU A 167 -6.58 11.41 -10.26
CA GLU A 167 -6.64 12.04 -8.94
C GLU A 167 -6.45 11.00 -7.82
N ALA A 168 -5.23 10.88 -7.31
CA ALA A 168 -4.99 10.20 -6.04
C ALA A 168 -5.71 10.95 -4.90
N PRO A 169 -6.28 10.26 -3.89
CA PRO A 169 -6.88 10.88 -2.72
C PRO A 169 -5.92 11.88 -2.08
N LYS A 170 -6.41 13.06 -1.69
CA LYS A 170 -5.53 14.18 -1.31
C LYS A 170 -4.97 14.04 0.10
N ASP A 171 -5.68 13.35 0.98
CA ASP A 171 -5.33 13.24 2.41
C ASP A 171 -5.80 11.93 3.08
N ARG A 172 -5.27 11.68 4.29
CA ARG A 172 -5.59 10.51 5.12
C ARG A 172 -7.06 10.39 5.53
N LYS A 173 -7.77 11.50 5.64
CA LYS A 173 -9.18 11.48 6.02
C LYS A 173 -10.03 10.99 4.85
N GLU A 174 -9.74 11.45 3.64
CA GLU A 174 -10.31 10.91 2.41
C GLU A 174 -9.90 9.43 2.20
N ARG A 175 -8.67 9.05 2.60
CA ARG A 175 -8.18 7.64 2.60
C ARG A 175 -9.05 6.74 3.48
N LEU A 176 -9.26 7.11 4.75
CA LEU A 176 -10.04 6.31 5.72
C LEU A 176 -11.53 6.27 5.35
N MET A 177 -12.09 7.40 4.88
CA MET A 177 -13.50 7.47 4.51
C MET A 177 -13.87 6.55 3.34
N ARG A 178 -12.95 6.29 2.39
CA ARG A 178 -13.19 5.31 1.32
C ARG A 178 -13.05 3.86 1.79
N GLN A 179 -12.10 3.58 2.69
CA GLN A 179 -11.88 2.22 3.22
C GLN A 179 -13.03 1.73 4.11
N PHE A 180 -13.68 2.63 4.83
CA PHE A 180 -14.76 2.30 5.78
C PHE A 180 -16.15 2.82 5.35
N GLY A 181 -16.26 3.56 4.23
CA GLY A 181 -17.50 4.18 3.76
C GLY A 181 -18.41 3.29 2.91
N GLU A 182 -17.98 2.10 2.50
CA GLU A 182 -18.79 1.19 1.68
C GLU A 182 -19.64 0.19 2.49
N SER A 183 -19.65 0.27 3.83
CA SER A 183 -20.49 -0.59 4.69
C SER A 183 -21.57 0.17 5.49
N GLY A 184 -21.82 1.45 5.16
CA GLY A 184 -22.63 2.34 6.00
C GLY A 184 -24.04 2.69 5.51
N GLU A 185 -24.51 2.23 4.35
CA GLU A 185 -25.84 2.60 3.86
C GLU A 185 -26.56 1.40 3.22
N SER A 186 -27.20 0.59 4.06
CA SER A 186 -28.35 -0.20 3.62
C SER A 186 -29.31 -0.47 4.78
N SER A 187 -30.50 0.11 4.66
CA SER A 187 -31.68 0.00 5.53
C SER A 187 -31.49 0.58 6.93
N LEU A 188 -32.28 1.57 7.37
CA LEU A 188 -33.72 1.44 7.57
C LEU A 188 -34.40 2.82 7.51
N LEU A 189 -35.47 2.88 6.74
CA LEU A 189 -36.56 3.81 6.99
C LEU A 189 -37.15 3.52 8.38
N GLY A 190 -37.34 4.57 9.18
CA GLY A 190 -38.05 4.52 10.45
C GLY A 190 -38.23 5.93 11.02
N GLU A 191 -39.46 6.41 11.02
CA GLU A 191 -39.93 7.72 11.48
C GLU A 191 -39.90 7.88 13.01
N GLY A 192 -39.80 9.13 13.51
CA GLY A 192 -40.14 9.58 14.88
C GLY A 192 -39.15 9.15 15.97
N ASP A 193 -38.84 9.89 17.02
CA ASP A 193 -39.45 11.05 17.67
C ASP A 193 -38.36 11.73 18.54
N GLU A 194 -38.61 12.99 18.92
CA GLU A 194 -37.85 13.78 19.90
C GLU A 194 -37.62 13.01 21.20
N ASP A 195 -36.38 13.01 21.71
CA ASP A 195 -36.11 13.44 23.09
C ASP A 195 -34.60 13.53 23.34
N THR A 196 -34.16 14.70 23.79
CA THR A 196 -32.80 14.95 24.27
C THR A 196 -32.76 14.63 25.75
N PRO A 197 -31.73 13.92 26.26
CA PRO A 197 -31.30 14.20 27.62
C PRO A 197 -29.82 14.54 27.73
N THR A 198 -29.64 15.55 28.57
CA THR A 198 -28.46 16.17 29.18
C THR A 198 -27.30 15.25 29.58
N ALA A 199 -26.11 15.80 29.43
CA ALA A 199 -24.83 15.31 29.92
C ALA A 199 -24.77 15.15 31.44
N GLU A 200 -24.18 14.06 31.92
CA GLU A 200 -23.46 13.99 33.21
C GLU A 200 -22.28 13.00 33.13
N ASP A 201 -21.17 13.45 33.74
CA ASP A 201 -20.03 12.73 34.31
C ASP A 201 -19.00 11.99 33.43
N THR A 202 -17.98 12.75 33.03
CA THR A 202 -16.60 12.28 32.84
C THR A 202 -15.96 11.83 34.15
N PRO A 203 -15.47 10.58 34.28
CA PRO A 203 -14.56 10.21 35.36
C PRO A 203 -13.13 10.66 35.06
N VAL A 204 -12.55 11.42 36.00
CA VAL A 204 -11.13 11.79 36.07
C VAL A 204 -10.32 10.54 36.38
N ILE A 205 -9.32 10.22 35.54
CA ILE A 205 -8.33 9.18 35.84
C ILE A 205 -7.00 9.89 36.11
N GLU A 206 -6.65 10.00 37.39
CA GLU A 206 -5.30 10.30 37.85
C GLU A 206 -4.50 9.00 38.03
N ASP A 207 -3.17 9.16 38.01
CA ASP A 207 -2.09 8.23 38.35
C ASP A 207 -1.39 7.49 37.19
N THR A 208 -0.49 8.23 36.54
CA THR A 208 0.75 7.72 35.94
C THR A 208 1.69 7.16 37.02
N PRO A 209 2.13 5.90 36.96
CA PRO A 209 3.21 5.40 37.81
C PRO A 209 4.57 5.86 37.28
N VAL A 210 5.34 6.52 38.14
CA VAL A 210 6.76 6.84 37.97
C VAL A 210 7.57 5.54 38.00
N ILE A 211 8.36 5.27 36.96
CA ILE A 211 9.34 4.19 36.95
C ILE A 211 10.70 4.81 37.24
N GLU A 212 11.24 4.57 38.44
CA GLU A 212 12.65 4.83 38.77
C GLU A 212 13.48 3.54 38.73
N ASP A 213 14.77 3.75 38.47
CA ASP A 213 15.92 2.87 38.64
C ASP A 213 16.28 1.87 37.53
N THR A 214 17.04 2.39 36.57
CA THR A 214 18.11 1.68 35.86
C THR A 214 19.25 1.27 36.81
N PRO A 215 19.65 -0.01 36.89
CA PRO A 215 20.85 -0.40 37.63
C PRO A 215 22.12 -0.11 36.81
N VAL A 216 23.05 0.60 37.46
CA VAL A 216 24.44 0.82 37.02
C VAL A 216 25.21 -0.50 37.09
N ILE A 217 25.80 -0.93 35.98
CA ILE A 217 26.77 -2.03 35.97
C ILE A 217 28.16 -1.41 36.08
N GLU A 218 28.82 -1.63 37.21
CA GLU A 218 30.21 -1.23 37.43
C GLU A 218 31.19 -2.21 36.78
N ASP A 219 32.28 -1.62 36.27
CA ASP A 219 33.47 -2.26 35.74
C ASP A 219 34.16 -3.21 36.74
N THR A 220 34.79 -4.27 36.22
CA THR A 220 36.22 -4.67 36.45
C THR A 220 36.47 -6.14 36.04
N PRO A 221 37.74 -6.58 35.85
CA PRO A 221 38.90 -5.94 35.22
C PRO A 221 39.59 -6.86 34.17
N VAL A 222 40.58 -6.28 33.48
CA VAL A 222 41.51 -6.92 32.54
C VAL A 222 42.41 -7.97 33.21
N ILE A 223 42.53 -9.15 32.59
CA ILE A 223 43.76 -9.96 32.49
C ILE A 223 43.83 -10.51 31.07
#